data_AF-A0A5A5R2S3-F1
#
_entry.id   AF-A0A5A5R2S3-F1
#
_cell.length_a   1.000
_cell.length_b   1.000
_cell.length_c   1.000
_cell.angle_alpha   90.00
_cell.angle_beta   90.00
_cell.angle_gamma   90.00
#
_symmetry.space_group_name_H-M   'P 1'
#
loop_
_entity.id
_entity.type
_entity.pdbx_description
1 polymer ?
#
loop_
_entity_poly.entity_id
_entity_poly.type
_entity_poly.pdbx_seq_one_letter_code
_entity_poly.pdbx_strand_id
1 'polypeptide(L)'
;MSTPYDNCFDHITDPVQRNSVRQQWLQMLDGGLSVADVRMLLDKYPDFQFAISRWIPCQPASLGFSYDTMDRLKEFLATLPEFKYVFDKYVSNLVSEPGKQPEYEKESKLNKLATIFPEFKQVAEKYIEASLKYHKEQREAAERERLERERRESPEERRERERKEYEYLYPDSDWYSEHRTRYL
;
A
#
# COMPACT_ATOMS: atom_id res chain seq x y z
N MET A 1 6.64 21.95 -14.72
CA MET A 1 5.85 21.02 -13.89
C MET A 1 6.84 20.26 -13.02
N SER A 2 6.66 20.29 -11.69
CA SER A 2 7.52 19.51 -10.79
C SER A 2 7.13 18.04 -10.91
N THR A 3 8.10 17.19 -11.23
CA THR A 3 7.86 15.74 -11.22
C THR A 3 7.93 15.26 -9.77
N PRO A 4 7.18 14.22 -9.38
CA PRO A 4 7.10 13.73 -7.99
C PRO A 4 8.42 13.21 -7.37
N TYR A 5 9.56 13.40 -8.05
CA TYR A 5 10.90 13.01 -7.62
C TYR A 5 11.86 14.19 -7.41
N ASP A 6 11.45 15.43 -7.72
CA ASP A 6 12.36 16.59 -7.69
C ASP A 6 12.96 16.79 -6.28
N ASN A 7 12.14 16.53 -5.26
CA ASN A 7 12.45 16.65 -3.85
C ASN A 7 13.59 15.72 -3.41
N CYS A 8 13.81 14.63 -4.15
CA CYS A 8 14.80 13.62 -3.80
C CYS A 8 16.23 14.08 -4.12
N PHE A 9 16.37 15.08 -4.99
CA PHE A 9 17.67 15.66 -5.36
C PHE A 9 17.89 17.04 -4.73
N ASP A 10 16.99 17.51 -3.87
CA ASP A 10 17.10 18.84 -3.21
C ASP A 10 18.30 18.95 -2.26
N HIS A 11 18.84 17.81 -1.82
CA HIS A 11 20.10 17.77 -1.07
C HIS A 11 21.31 18.21 -1.93
N ILE A 12 21.19 18.18 -3.25
CA ILE A 12 22.21 18.64 -4.20
C ILE A 12 21.98 20.11 -4.49
N THR A 13 22.76 20.97 -3.85
CA THR A 13 22.61 22.43 -3.97
C THR A 13 23.09 22.99 -5.31
N ASP A 14 24.03 22.29 -5.98
CA ASP A 14 24.47 22.65 -7.32
C ASP A 14 23.43 22.21 -8.37
N PRO A 15 22.81 23.15 -9.11
CA PRO A 15 21.80 22.82 -10.12
C PRO A 15 22.34 21.97 -11.28
N VAL A 16 23.61 22.10 -11.65
CA VAL A 16 24.22 21.32 -12.75
C VAL A 16 24.40 19.88 -12.31
N GLN A 17 24.98 19.67 -11.12
CA GLN A 17 25.15 18.34 -10.53
C GLN A 17 23.81 17.65 -10.31
N ARG A 18 22.83 18.38 -9.76
CA ARG A 18 21.47 17.89 -9.54
C ARG A 18 20.81 17.38 -10.83
N ASN A 19 20.91 18.16 -11.90
CA ASN A 19 20.37 17.77 -13.19
C ASN A 19 21.11 16.56 -13.77
N SER A 20 22.43 16.48 -13.61
CA SER A 20 23.21 15.33 -14.07
C SER A 20 22.81 14.04 -13.36
N VAL A 21 22.72 14.05 -12.03
CA VAL A 21 22.30 12.89 -11.22
C VAL A 21 20.87 12.48 -11.59
N ARG A 22 19.98 13.45 -11.79
CA ARG A 22 18.60 13.19 -12.25
C ARG A 22 18.55 12.53 -13.63
N GLN A 23 19.37 12.96 -14.59
CA GLN A 23 19.37 12.35 -15.93
C GLN A 23 19.89 10.91 -15.90
N GLN A 24 20.97 10.67 -15.15
CA GLN A 24 21.49 9.32 -14.93
C GLN A 24 20.46 8.42 -14.24
N TRP A 25 19.73 8.98 -13.27
CA TRP A 25 18.63 8.30 -12.61
C TRP A 25 17.54 7.85 -13.61
N LEU A 26 17.08 8.77 -14.46
CA LEU A 26 16.06 8.45 -15.46
C LEU A 26 16.56 7.43 -16.49
N GLN A 27 17.80 7.56 -16.94
CA GLN A 27 18.40 6.58 -17.86
C GLN A 27 18.48 5.17 -17.27
N MET A 28 18.73 5.05 -15.96
CA MET A 28 18.67 3.74 -15.29
C MET A 28 17.28 3.12 -15.37
N LEU A 29 16.23 3.91 -15.13
CA LEU A 29 14.84 3.44 -15.18
C LEU A 29 14.39 3.11 -16.61
N ASP A 30 14.77 3.94 -17.57
CA ASP A 30 14.43 3.80 -18.99
C ASP A 30 15.29 2.74 -19.70
N GLY A 31 16.20 2.08 -18.99
CA GLY A 31 17.04 0.97 -19.48
C GLY A 31 18.20 1.41 -20.37
N GLY A 32 18.61 2.66 -20.26
CA GLY A 32 19.80 3.21 -20.93
C GLY A 32 21.11 2.92 -20.21
N LEU A 33 21.08 2.36 -18.99
CA LEU A 33 22.27 2.01 -18.20
C LEU A 33 22.30 0.52 -17.86
N SER A 34 23.49 -0.08 -17.95
CA SER A 34 23.76 -1.45 -17.49
C SER A 34 24.10 -1.49 -16.00
N VAL A 35 24.16 -2.70 -15.40
CA VAL A 35 24.64 -2.92 -14.03
C VAL A 35 26.03 -2.33 -13.80
N ALA A 36 26.93 -2.47 -14.79
CA ALA A 36 28.29 -1.93 -14.69
C ALA A 36 28.30 -0.40 -14.67
N ASP A 37 27.47 0.23 -15.50
CA ASP A 37 27.32 1.69 -15.52
C ASP A 37 26.80 2.19 -14.18
N VAL A 38 25.76 1.54 -13.64
CA VAL A 38 25.19 1.91 -12.33
C VAL A 38 26.18 1.70 -11.19
N ARG A 39 26.97 0.62 -11.21
CA ARG A 39 28.06 0.42 -10.23
C ARG A 39 29.08 1.56 -10.31
N MET A 40 29.52 1.94 -11.52
CA MET A 40 30.43 3.08 -11.68
C MET A 40 29.83 4.39 -11.17
N LEU A 41 28.53 4.60 -11.38
CA LEU A 41 27.85 5.79 -10.85
C LEU A 41 27.78 5.79 -9.33
N LEU A 42 27.48 4.64 -8.71
CA LEU A 42 27.50 4.47 -7.26
C LEU A 42 28.87 4.77 -6.67
N ASP A 43 29.94 4.29 -7.30
CA ASP A 43 31.31 4.47 -6.82
C ASP A 43 31.81 5.91 -6.99
N LYS A 44 31.39 6.58 -8.09
CA LYS A 44 31.90 7.90 -8.47
C LYS A 44 31.09 9.06 -7.90
N TYR A 45 29.79 8.86 -7.66
CA TYR A 45 28.87 9.94 -7.29
C TYR A 45 28.13 9.61 -5.98
N PRO A 46 28.61 10.11 -4.82
CA PRO A 46 27.94 9.93 -3.53
C PRO A 46 26.49 10.42 -3.51
N ASP A 47 26.17 11.48 -4.25
CA ASP A 47 24.80 12.00 -4.35
C ASP A 47 23.86 11.04 -5.10
N PHE A 48 24.39 10.26 -6.05
CA PHE A 48 23.61 9.23 -6.73
C PHE A 48 23.27 8.09 -5.76
N GLN A 49 24.24 7.66 -4.94
CA GLN A 49 24.02 6.71 -3.86
C GLN A 49 23.01 7.23 -2.82
N PHE A 50 23.14 8.51 -2.43
CA PHE A 50 22.21 9.14 -1.49
C PHE A 50 20.79 9.22 -2.06
N ALA A 51 20.65 9.58 -3.33
CA ALA A 51 19.38 9.56 -4.03
C ALA A 51 18.73 8.17 -3.97
N ILE A 52 19.47 7.09 -4.29
CA ILE A 52 18.96 5.70 -4.19
C ILE A 52 18.48 5.40 -2.75
N SER A 53 19.28 5.76 -1.75
CA SER A 53 18.99 5.50 -0.33
C SER A 53 17.75 6.22 0.21
N ARG A 54 17.41 7.38 -0.36
CA ARG A 54 16.28 8.22 0.06
C ARG A 54 15.01 7.97 -0.75
N TRP A 55 15.13 7.57 -2.00
CA TRP A 55 14.05 7.63 -2.98
C TRP A 55 13.09 6.42 -2.92
N ILE A 56 13.61 5.19 -2.99
CA ILE A 56 12.77 3.97 -2.98
C ILE A 56 11.98 3.82 -1.66
N PRO A 57 12.51 4.13 -0.46
CA PRO A 57 11.75 3.95 0.78
C PRO A 57 10.59 4.93 0.94
N CYS A 58 10.61 6.06 0.24
CA CYS A 58 9.68 7.17 0.47
C CYS A 58 8.54 7.23 -0.55
N GLN A 59 8.79 7.03 -1.84
CA GLN A 59 7.73 7.06 -2.86
C GLN A 59 8.01 6.15 -4.07
N PRO A 60 7.73 4.85 -3.96
CA PRO A 60 7.86 3.94 -5.10
C PRO A 60 6.71 4.05 -6.11
N ALA A 61 5.54 4.53 -5.70
CA ALA A 61 4.42 4.73 -6.60
C ALA A 61 4.64 5.89 -7.58
N SER A 62 5.44 6.89 -7.19
CA SER A 62 5.74 7.98 -8.10
C SER A 62 6.54 7.49 -9.29
N LEU A 63 7.30 6.39 -9.19
CA LEU A 63 8.37 5.95 -10.12
C LEU A 63 7.90 5.47 -11.48
N GLY A 64 6.61 5.63 -11.78
CA GLY A 64 6.05 5.13 -13.02
C GLY A 64 6.32 3.64 -13.22
N PHE A 65 6.40 2.87 -12.12
CA PHE A 65 6.57 1.42 -12.13
C PHE A 65 5.37 0.74 -12.81
N SER A 66 5.33 0.81 -14.13
CA SER A 66 4.68 -0.17 -14.95
C SER A 66 5.42 -1.49 -14.81
N TYR A 67 4.77 -2.59 -15.19
CA TYR A 67 5.38 -3.93 -15.18
C TYR A 67 6.76 -3.97 -15.84
N ASP A 68 6.96 -3.16 -16.88
CA ASP A 68 8.18 -3.16 -17.71
C ASP A 68 9.40 -2.57 -16.99
N THR A 69 9.22 -1.56 -16.13
CA THR A 69 10.32 -0.91 -15.38
C THR A 69 10.80 -1.77 -14.22
N MET A 70 9.90 -2.52 -13.58
CA MET A 70 10.23 -3.35 -12.41
C MET A 70 11.03 -4.60 -12.77
N ASP A 71 10.80 -5.18 -13.95
CA ASP A 71 11.57 -6.33 -14.42
C ASP A 71 13.05 -6.00 -14.65
N ARG A 72 13.36 -4.76 -15.03
CA ARG A 72 14.74 -4.28 -15.21
C ARG A 72 15.48 -4.12 -13.89
N LEU A 73 14.76 -3.77 -12.83
CA LEU A 73 15.33 -3.67 -11.48
C LEU A 73 15.76 -5.01 -10.90
N LYS A 74 15.32 -6.15 -11.47
CA LYS A 74 15.74 -7.50 -11.07
C LYS A 74 17.26 -7.66 -11.13
N GLU A 75 17.88 -7.23 -12.23
CA GLU A 75 19.33 -7.38 -12.38
C GLU A 75 20.08 -6.50 -11.39
N PHE A 76 19.66 -5.25 -11.19
CA PHE A 76 20.27 -4.36 -10.21
C PHE A 76 20.10 -4.87 -8.78
N LEU A 77 18.92 -5.38 -8.42
CA LEU A 77 18.68 -5.95 -7.09
C LEU A 77 19.50 -7.20 -6.81
N ALA A 78 19.65 -8.07 -7.82
CA ALA A 78 20.43 -9.29 -7.70
C ALA A 78 21.94 -9.03 -7.60
N THR A 79 22.43 -7.91 -8.14
CA THR A 79 23.87 -7.65 -8.30
C THR A 79 24.41 -6.53 -7.42
N LEU A 80 23.58 -5.57 -7.02
CA LEU A 80 23.97 -4.38 -6.27
C LEU A 80 23.34 -4.39 -4.85
N PRO A 81 24.16 -4.52 -3.79
CA PRO A 81 23.66 -4.58 -2.41
C PRO A 81 22.95 -3.29 -1.96
N GLU A 82 23.30 -2.14 -2.54
CA GLU A 82 22.67 -0.84 -2.27
C GLU A 82 21.19 -0.88 -2.64
N PHE A 83 20.84 -1.55 -3.73
CA PHE A 83 19.44 -1.73 -4.13
C PHE A 83 18.72 -2.70 -3.20
N LYS A 84 19.38 -3.81 -2.83
CA LYS A 84 18.80 -4.80 -1.91
C LYS A 84 18.41 -4.18 -0.57
N TYR A 85 19.34 -3.49 0.08
CA TYR A 85 19.10 -2.82 1.36
C TYR A 85 17.89 -1.87 1.31
N VAL A 86 17.79 -1.15 0.20
CA VAL A 86 16.77 -0.13 0.02
C VAL A 86 15.39 -0.75 -0.23
N PHE A 87 15.31 -1.83 -1.02
CA PHE A 87 14.07 -2.58 -1.21
C PHE A 87 13.65 -3.33 0.06
N ASP A 88 14.59 -3.91 0.81
CA ASP A 88 14.33 -4.52 2.12
C ASP A 88 13.66 -3.51 3.07
N LYS A 89 14.18 -2.27 3.09
CA LYS A 89 13.61 -1.17 3.88
C LYS A 89 12.23 -0.75 3.40
N TYR A 90 12.01 -0.69 2.09
CA TYR A 90 10.70 -0.38 1.53
C TYR A 90 9.65 -1.45 1.89
N VAL A 91 9.99 -2.73 1.72
CA VAL A 91 9.11 -3.85 2.12
C VAL A 91 8.84 -3.79 3.63
N SER A 92 9.86 -3.50 4.44
CA SER A 92 9.69 -3.33 5.89
C SER A 92 8.75 -2.19 6.23
N ASN A 93 8.82 -1.06 5.54
CA ASN A 93 7.92 0.08 5.73
C ASN A 93 6.47 -0.25 5.32
N LEU A 94 6.28 -0.97 4.20
CA LEU A 94 4.95 -1.42 3.76
C LEU A 94 4.28 -2.29 4.82
N VAL A 95 5.06 -3.17 5.44
CA VAL A 95 4.59 -4.10 6.47
C VAL A 95 4.36 -3.39 7.82
N SER A 96 5.22 -2.44 8.17
CA SER A 96 5.28 -1.88 9.54
C SER A 96 4.43 -0.63 9.76
N GLU A 97 3.93 0.04 8.71
CA GLU A 97 3.18 1.29 8.84
C GLU A 97 1.65 1.07 8.68
N PRO A 98 0.92 0.67 9.74
CA PRO A 98 -0.54 0.63 9.72
C PRO A 98 -1.11 2.06 9.56
N GLY A 99 -2.12 2.22 8.69
CA GLY A 99 -2.92 3.45 8.60
C GLY A 99 -2.52 4.50 7.56
N LYS A 100 -1.38 4.39 6.87
CA LYS A 100 -1.06 5.32 5.76
C LYS A 100 -1.72 4.97 4.42
N GLN A 101 -2.05 3.69 4.21
CA GLN A 101 -2.69 3.18 3.00
C GLN A 101 -3.72 2.09 3.36
N PRO A 102 -4.79 1.92 2.55
CA PRO A 102 -5.71 0.81 2.71
C PRO A 102 -5.02 -0.54 2.62
N GLU A 103 -5.45 -1.50 3.44
CA GLU A 103 -4.80 -2.82 3.55
C GLU A 103 -4.78 -3.58 2.21
N TYR A 104 -5.86 -3.48 1.42
CA TYR A 104 -5.96 -4.10 0.09
C TYR A 104 -4.90 -3.57 -0.89
N GLU A 105 -4.48 -2.31 -0.79
CA GLU A 105 -3.44 -1.74 -1.65
C GLU A 105 -2.06 -2.24 -1.25
N LYS A 106 -1.82 -2.41 0.05
CA LYS A 106 -0.57 -2.97 0.56
C LYS A 106 -0.40 -4.42 0.13
N GLU A 107 -1.44 -5.23 0.27
CA GLU A 107 -1.45 -6.62 -0.19
C GLU A 107 -1.19 -6.72 -1.70
N SER A 108 -1.85 -5.87 -2.50
CA SER A 108 -1.61 -5.81 -3.95
C SER A 108 -0.16 -5.46 -4.29
N LYS A 109 0.42 -4.47 -3.60
CA LYS A 109 1.83 -4.07 -3.81
C LYS A 109 2.81 -5.16 -3.37
N LEU A 110 2.58 -5.81 -2.23
CA LEU A 110 3.42 -6.90 -1.74
C LEU A 110 3.36 -8.11 -2.67
N ASN A 111 2.18 -8.48 -3.18
CA ASN A 111 2.03 -9.54 -4.19
C ASN A 111 2.77 -9.21 -5.49
N LYS A 112 2.68 -7.96 -5.95
CA LYS A 112 3.44 -7.49 -7.13
C LYS A 112 4.94 -7.63 -6.90
N LEU A 113 5.44 -7.15 -5.76
CA LEU A 113 6.85 -7.27 -5.40
C LEU A 113 7.31 -8.72 -5.32
N ALA A 114 6.53 -9.60 -4.69
CA ALA A 114 6.82 -11.02 -4.57
C ALA A 114 6.86 -11.75 -5.92
N THR A 115 6.06 -11.29 -6.90
CA THR A 115 6.03 -11.85 -8.25
C THR A 115 7.30 -11.48 -9.04
N ILE A 116 7.78 -10.25 -8.86
CA ILE A 116 8.95 -9.72 -9.57
C ILE A 116 10.24 -10.16 -8.86
N PHE A 117 10.23 -10.20 -7.53
CA PHE A 117 11.38 -10.49 -6.69
C PHE A 117 11.06 -11.65 -5.75
N PRO A 118 11.44 -12.90 -6.12
CA PRO A 118 11.13 -14.09 -5.33
C PRO A 118 11.64 -14.04 -3.89
N GLU A 119 12.70 -13.27 -3.62
CA GLU A 119 13.24 -13.08 -2.27
C GLU A 119 12.25 -12.42 -1.30
N PHE A 120 11.29 -11.63 -1.80
CA PHE A 120 10.24 -11.02 -0.96
C PHE A 120 8.99 -11.88 -0.80
N LYS A 121 8.93 -13.04 -1.48
CA LYS A 121 7.73 -13.90 -1.47
C LYS A 121 7.32 -14.32 -0.06
N GLN A 122 8.27 -14.79 0.74
CA GLN A 122 7.96 -15.21 2.12
C GLN A 122 7.46 -14.06 3.00
N VAL A 123 7.98 -12.85 2.79
CA VAL A 123 7.56 -11.67 3.55
C VAL A 123 6.14 -11.26 3.16
N ALA A 124 5.83 -11.26 1.87
CA ALA A 124 4.50 -10.97 1.35
C ALA A 124 3.47 -12.00 1.85
N GLU A 125 3.77 -13.29 1.75
CA GLU A 125 2.88 -14.37 2.21
C GLU A 125 2.56 -14.24 3.70
N LYS A 126 3.58 -14.04 4.56
CA LYS A 126 3.39 -13.85 6.00
C LYS A 126 2.51 -12.63 6.32
N TYR A 127 2.72 -11.52 5.61
CA TYR A 127 1.92 -10.31 5.81
C TYR A 127 0.45 -10.54 5.44
N ILE A 128 0.20 -11.13 4.28
CA ILE A 128 -1.15 -11.39 3.77
C ILE A 128 -1.87 -12.37 4.71
N GLU A 129 -1.19 -13.43 5.16
CA GLU A 129 -1.77 -14.37 6.12
C GLU A 129 -2.14 -13.69 7.44
N ALA A 130 -1.26 -12.83 7.98
CA ALA A 130 -1.53 -12.07 9.19
C ALA A 130 -2.71 -11.08 9.02
N SER A 131 -2.77 -10.38 7.88
CA SER A 131 -3.87 -9.48 7.53
C SER A 131 -5.20 -10.23 7.43
N LEU A 132 -5.24 -11.36 6.71
CA LEU A 132 -6.42 -12.20 6.59
C LEU A 132 -6.90 -12.73 7.95
N LYS A 133 -5.96 -13.15 8.81
CA LYS A 133 -6.27 -13.61 10.17
C LYS A 133 -6.88 -12.48 11.00
N TYR A 134 -6.28 -11.30 10.98
CA TYR A 134 -6.80 -10.13 11.70
C TYR A 134 -8.21 -9.76 11.23
N HIS A 135 -8.46 -9.69 9.92
CA HIS A 135 -9.79 -9.40 9.39
C HIS A 135 -10.82 -10.48 9.73
N LYS A 136 -10.42 -11.74 9.75
CA LYS A 136 -11.28 -12.85 10.18
C LYS A 136 -11.65 -12.73 11.66
N GLU A 137 -10.68 -12.48 12.53
CA GLU A 137 -10.91 -12.28 13.97
C GLU A 137 -11.84 -11.09 14.24
N GLN A 138 -11.69 -9.98 13.49
CA GLN A 138 -12.59 -8.84 13.59
C GLN A 138 -14.03 -9.17 13.17
N ARG A 139 -14.21 -9.93 12.08
CA ARG A 139 -15.55 -10.38 11.65
C ARG A 139 -16.19 -11.31 12.65
N GLU A 140 -15.43 -12.27 13.18
CA GLU A 140 -15.91 -13.20 14.21
C GLU A 140 -16.24 -12.47 15.52
N ALA A 141 -15.44 -11.48 15.93
CA ALA A 141 -15.74 -10.66 17.10
C ALA A 141 -17.03 -9.84 16.91
N ALA A 142 -17.19 -9.19 15.75
CA ALA A 142 -18.39 -8.44 15.42
C ALA A 142 -19.64 -9.33 15.33
N GLU A 143 -19.51 -10.54 14.78
CA GLU A 143 -20.60 -11.52 14.73
C GLU A 143 -20.97 -12.03 16.12
N ARG A 144 -19.99 -12.31 16.98
CA ARG A 144 -20.24 -12.67 18.38
C ARG A 144 -20.96 -11.56 19.14
N GLU A 145 -20.51 -10.32 18.98
CA GLU A 145 -21.15 -9.15 19.60
C GLU A 145 -22.59 -8.98 19.09
N ARG A 146 -22.82 -9.17 17.78
CA ARG A 146 -24.16 -9.14 17.19
C ARG A 146 -25.06 -10.22 17.76
N LEU A 147 -24.59 -11.47 17.82
CA LEU A 147 -25.35 -12.60 18.38
C LEU A 147 -25.63 -12.43 19.87
N GLU A 148 -24.68 -11.89 20.63
CA GLU A 148 -24.86 -11.58 22.05
C GLU A 148 -25.87 -10.45 22.26
N ARG A 149 -25.83 -9.41 21.40
CA ARG A 149 -26.84 -8.34 21.38
C ARG A 149 -28.22 -8.90 21.05
N GLU A 150 -28.35 -9.74 20.01
CA GLU A 150 -29.61 -10.40 19.65
C GLU A 150 -30.15 -11.32 20.75
N ARG A 151 -29.28 -11.97 21.53
CA ARG A 151 -29.69 -12.80 22.69
C ARG A 151 -30.15 -11.98 23.90
N ARG A 152 -29.62 -10.77 24.08
CA ARG A 152 -30.00 -9.87 25.18
C ARG A 152 -31.20 -8.98 24.84
N GLU A 153 -31.49 -8.83 23.57
CA GLU A 153 -32.56 -7.97 23.07
C GLU A 153 -33.93 -8.58 23.36
N SER A 154 -34.79 -7.79 24.01
CA SER A 154 -36.19 -8.13 24.21
C SER A 154 -36.94 -8.22 22.87
N PRO A 155 -37.97 -9.08 22.73
CA PRO A 155 -38.83 -9.08 21.54
C PRO A 155 -39.42 -7.71 21.18
N GLU A 156 -39.60 -6.82 22.17
CA GLU A 156 -40.09 -5.45 21.96
C GLU A 156 -39.01 -4.52 21.40
N GLU A 157 -37.78 -4.60 21.93
CA GLU A 157 -36.63 -3.81 21.44
C GLU A 157 -36.28 -4.17 19.99
N ARG A 158 -36.41 -5.46 19.63
CA ARG A 158 -36.20 -5.94 18.27
C ARG A 158 -37.19 -5.32 17.29
N ARG A 159 -38.48 -5.26 17.65
CA ARG A 159 -39.53 -4.63 16.84
C ARG A 159 -39.32 -3.13 16.68
N GLU A 160 -38.86 -2.45 17.73
CA GLU A 160 -38.58 -1.01 17.65
C GLU A 160 -37.37 -0.68 16.77
N ARG A 161 -36.35 -1.56 16.76
CA ARG A 161 -35.19 -1.43 15.87
C ARG A 161 -35.56 -1.67 14.41
N GLU A 162 -36.29 -2.74 14.11
CA GLU A 162 -36.81 -3.01 12.76
C GLU A 162 -37.67 -1.85 12.26
N ARG A 163 -38.49 -1.27 13.14
CA ARG A 163 -39.25 -0.06 12.82
C ARG A 163 -38.33 1.10 12.44
N LYS A 164 -37.31 1.41 13.25
CA LYS A 164 -36.37 2.53 12.98
C LYS A 164 -35.53 2.32 11.72
N GLU A 165 -35.10 1.09 11.45
CA GLU A 165 -34.33 0.76 10.24
C GLU A 165 -35.18 0.91 8.98
N TYR A 166 -36.46 0.53 9.04
CA TYR A 166 -37.41 0.72 7.95
C TYR A 166 -37.75 2.20 7.71
N GLU A 167 -37.99 2.96 8.78
CA GLU A 167 -38.25 4.42 8.74
C GLU A 167 -37.03 5.17 8.17
N TYR A 168 -35.81 4.67 8.43
CA TYR A 168 -34.57 5.22 7.86
C TYR A 168 -34.39 4.88 6.37
N LEU A 169 -34.67 3.63 5.96
CA LEU A 169 -34.54 3.18 4.57
C LEU A 169 -35.66 3.70 3.65
N TYR A 170 -36.84 3.95 4.22
CA TYR A 170 -38.05 4.38 3.50
C TYR A 170 -38.77 5.51 4.26
N PRO A 171 -38.18 6.71 4.33
CA PRO A 171 -38.71 7.83 5.12
C PRO A 171 -40.09 8.34 4.66
N ASP A 172 -40.46 8.09 3.41
CA ASP A 172 -41.73 8.52 2.79
C ASP A 172 -42.77 7.38 2.64
N SER A 173 -42.54 6.22 3.28
CA SER A 173 -43.44 5.06 3.20
C SER A 173 -44.55 5.14 4.25
N ASP A 174 -45.78 5.42 3.82
CA ASP A 174 -47.01 5.43 4.64
C ASP A 174 -47.45 4.05 5.13
N TRP A 175 -46.72 2.98 4.81
CA TRP A 175 -47.13 1.59 5.03
C TRP A 175 -47.42 1.27 6.51
N TYR A 176 -46.68 1.88 7.43
CA TYR A 176 -46.87 1.69 8.88
C TYR A 176 -48.13 2.39 9.42
N SER A 177 -48.57 3.48 8.78
CA SER A 177 -49.81 4.19 9.11
C SER A 177 -51.04 3.34 8.73
N GLU A 178 -50.97 2.59 7.64
CA GLU A 178 -52.07 1.72 7.17
C GLU A 178 -52.21 0.40 7.97
N HIS A 179 -51.14 -0.12 8.56
CA HIS A 179 -51.16 -1.45 9.20
C HIS A 179 -51.24 -1.43 10.74
N ARG A 180 -51.34 -0.24 11.35
CA ARG A 180 -51.43 -0.05 12.82
C ARG A 180 -52.67 -0.71 13.46
N THR A 181 -53.71 -1.00 12.69
CA THR A 181 -54.98 -1.57 13.17
C THR A 181 -55.05 -3.10 13.20
N ARG A 182 -54.01 -3.83 12.76
CA ARG A 182 -54.03 -5.31 12.73
C ARG A 182 -53.39 -6.02 13.93
N TYR A 183 -52.80 -5.28 14.88
CA TYR A 183 -52.08 -5.86 16.02
C TYR A 183 -52.40 -5.20 17.38
N LEU A 184 -53.59 -4.60 17.51
CA LEU A 184 -54.25 -4.39 18.82
C LEU A 184 -55.31 -5.49 19.01
#